data_AF-A0A433PHP8-F1
#
_entry.id   AF-A0A433PHP8-F1
#
_cell.length_a   1.000
_cell.length_b   1.000
_cell.length_c   1.000
_cell.angle_alpha   90.00
_cell.angle_beta   90.00
_cell.angle_gamma   90.00
#
_symmetry.space_group_name_H-M   'P 1'
#
loop_
_entity.id
_entity.type
_entity.pdbx_description
1 polymer ?
#
loop_
_entity_poly.entity_id
_entity_poly.type
_entity_poly.pdbx_seq_one_letter_code
_entity_poly.pdbx_strand_id
1 'polypeptide(L)'
;MTDFSSAILERSLSEAFSRIRGKHIFKIYNLSTDPEPCDPLIPALDSTDPKCTIVHRLLLVSHCDSLEFQDDSNASSLAPEILVCGLEALEYSTTSPTPSRVSYISKVDTSGYWSRSSSSSPTRALVAAYLASLSAETDVHVFARAQPQYLFAKSAKNKLKRAQDDRGLMKWWKRVLTESFKALDSADGRKDNVATTSANEIKAWWFIPGIETEREAITTIRDTTPAAAAGPSRWIYGMPYDPNARARTVVPRFPDDAKSRALRTYEPGEGGNDEEEEGEGITVREFWELLAIGEECGAGRVAGFFVVRIGEQGADREIETEEGKEKDEKVLKRLNHQEYTLAWNKLMMADFSMLETGTRSTKEFDAFLREKIRGPEPMVVVTVGDSEMEEKQGDVPGGAQVNNLQAMVKRKRIEIESVVVKAKAEAEAEAEVEPQPQAPVVNVLSAGLIKRKKV
;
A
#
# COMPACT_ATOMS: atom_id res chain seq x y z
N MET A 1 18.46 -16.77 -14.99
CA MET A 1 17.10 -16.20 -15.14
C MET A 1 16.58 -15.92 -13.73
N THR A 2 16.83 -14.72 -13.20
CA THR A 2 16.57 -14.43 -11.77
C THR A 2 15.12 -14.07 -11.56
N ASP A 3 14.32 -15.07 -11.17
CA ASP A 3 12.99 -14.90 -10.58
C ASP A 3 13.03 -13.83 -9.44
N PHE A 4 11.89 -13.28 -9.01
CA PHE A 4 11.87 -12.39 -7.84
C PHE A 4 12.54 -13.14 -6.67
N SER A 5 13.76 -12.72 -6.33
CA SER A 5 14.62 -13.52 -5.47
C SER A 5 14.07 -13.49 -4.04
N SER A 6 13.54 -14.63 -3.62
CA SER A 6 13.08 -14.82 -2.25
C SER A 6 14.18 -14.50 -1.22
N ALA A 7 15.45 -14.74 -1.56
CA ALA A 7 16.59 -14.41 -0.69
C ALA A 7 16.80 -12.89 -0.54
N ILE A 8 16.71 -12.13 -1.65
CA ILE A 8 16.79 -10.65 -1.60
C ILE A 8 15.62 -10.09 -0.78
N LEU A 9 14.42 -10.64 -0.96
CA LEU A 9 13.25 -10.25 -0.19
C LEU A 9 13.42 -10.55 1.31
N GLU A 10 13.84 -11.75 1.70
CA GLU A 10 14.09 -12.09 3.10
C GLU A 10 15.16 -11.19 3.74
N ARG A 11 16.23 -10.89 3.01
CA ARG A 11 17.25 -9.93 3.47
C ARG A 11 16.66 -8.54 3.69
N SER A 12 15.89 -8.04 2.72
CA SER A 12 15.25 -6.72 2.79
C SER A 12 14.23 -6.64 3.92
N LEU A 13 13.47 -7.71 4.15
CA LEU A 13 12.53 -7.83 5.26
C LEU A 13 13.26 -7.82 6.60
N SER A 14 14.31 -8.63 6.74
CA SER A 14 15.13 -8.68 7.95
C SER A 14 15.70 -7.30 8.29
N GLU A 15 16.28 -6.62 7.29
CA GLU A 15 16.83 -5.29 7.46
C GLU A 15 15.75 -4.26 7.84
N ALA A 16 14.63 -4.21 7.13
CA ALA A 16 13.57 -3.23 7.41
C ALA A 16 12.92 -3.44 8.78
N PHE A 17 12.68 -4.70 9.18
CA PHE A 17 12.08 -5.02 10.47
C PHE A 17 13.05 -4.87 11.64
N SER A 18 14.35 -5.11 11.44
CA SER A 18 15.36 -4.89 12.49
C SER A 18 15.46 -3.43 12.94
N ARG A 19 15.04 -2.48 12.10
CA ARG A 19 15.00 -1.04 12.39
C ARG A 19 13.77 -0.61 13.20
N ILE A 20 12.80 -1.51 13.42
CA ILE A 20 11.64 -1.23 14.26
C ILE A 20 12.11 -1.22 15.71
N ARG A 21 11.91 -0.10 16.40
CA ARG A 21 12.36 0.07 17.79
C ARG A 21 11.49 -0.73 18.74
N GLY A 22 12.13 -1.27 19.79
CA GLY A 22 11.47 -2.02 20.86
C GLY A 22 11.92 -3.48 20.90
N LYS A 23 11.35 -4.24 21.86
CA LYS A 23 11.58 -5.67 22.01
C LYS A 23 10.42 -6.45 21.39
N HIS A 24 10.52 -6.75 20.10
CA HIS A 24 9.46 -7.43 19.35
C HIS A 24 9.96 -8.69 18.66
N ILE A 25 9.09 -9.69 18.59
CA ILE A 25 9.28 -10.88 17.77
C ILE A 25 8.28 -10.79 16.62
N PHE A 26 8.79 -10.72 15.39
CA PHE A 26 7.98 -10.78 14.18
C PHE A 26 8.17 -12.15 13.52
N LYS A 27 7.07 -12.78 13.12
CA LYS A 27 7.13 -13.86 12.13
C LYS A 27 6.58 -13.36 10.81
N ILE A 28 7.34 -13.51 9.75
CA ILE A 28 6.95 -13.04 8.42
C ILE A 28 6.78 -14.28 7.53
N TYR A 29 5.54 -14.51 7.12
CA TYR A 29 5.17 -15.58 6.20
C TYR A 29 5.34 -15.06 4.78
N ASN A 30 6.17 -15.73 3.97
CA ASN A 30 6.35 -15.45 2.55
C ASN A 30 5.75 -16.60 1.73
N LEU A 31 4.49 -16.45 1.32
CA LEU A 31 3.80 -17.45 0.50
C LEU A 31 3.80 -16.96 -0.94
N SER A 32 4.30 -17.76 -1.87
CA SER A 32 4.22 -17.46 -3.29
C SER A 32 3.89 -18.68 -4.12
N THR A 33 3.20 -18.49 -5.25
CA THR A 33 2.98 -19.56 -6.21
C THR A 33 4.25 -19.86 -7.02
N ASP A 34 4.29 -21.02 -7.65
CA ASP A 34 5.15 -21.20 -8.84
C ASP A 34 4.72 -20.24 -9.95
N PRO A 35 5.61 -19.85 -10.88
CA PRO A 35 5.24 -19.03 -12.02
C PRO A 35 4.22 -19.79 -12.89
N GLU A 36 3.03 -19.23 -13.04
CA GLU A 36 1.95 -19.81 -13.83
C GLU A 36 1.80 -19.04 -15.14
N PRO A 37 1.59 -19.69 -16.30
CA PRO A 37 1.24 -19.00 -17.53
C PRO A 37 -0.02 -18.15 -17.34
N CYS A 38 -0.01 -16.92 -17.84
CA CYS A 38 -1.18 -16.04 -17.80
C CYS A 38 -1.32 -15.23 -19.07
N ASP A 39 -2.51 -14.65 -19.26
CA ASP A 39 -2.72 -13.67 -20.33
C ASP A 39 -1.81 -12.45 -20.12
N PRO A 40 -1.34 -11.81 -21.20
CA PRO A 40 -0.59 -10.58 -21.07
C PRO A 40 -1.42 -9.46 -20.44
N LEU A 41 -0.75 -8.62 -19.65
CA LEU A 41 -1.37 -7.44 -19.04
C LEU A 41 -1.98 -6.48 -20.06
N ILE A 42 -1.39 -6.41 -21.25
CA ILE A 42 -1.90 -5.66 -22.39
C ILE A 42 -2.09 -6.67 -23.51
N PRO A 43 -3.33 -6.91 -23.98
CA PRO A 43 -3.55 -7.85 -25.07
C PRO A 43 -2.79 -7.42 -26.32
N ALA A 44 -2.11 -8.37 -26.94
CA ALA A 44 -1.50 -8.16 -28.24
C ALA A 44 -2.59 -7.90 -29.29
N LEU A 45 -2.37 -6.92 -30.16
CA LEU A 45 -3.23 -6.69 -31.32
C LEU A 45 -2.87 -7.65 -32.49
N ASP A 46 -1.72 -8.29 -32.40
CA ASP A 46 -1.15 -9.22 -33.37
C ASP A 46 -1.03 -10.65 -32.80
N SER A 47 -0.89 -11.64 -33.70
CA SER A 47 -0.96 -13.07 -33.37
C SER A 47 0.29 -13.65 -32.66
N THR A 48 1.16 -12.80 -32.12
CA THR A 48 2.31 -13.25 -31.33
C THR A 48 1.96 -13.16 -29.86
N ASP A 49 1.37 -14.21 -29.31
CA ASP A 49 1.03 -14.25 -27.89
C ASP A 49 2.32 -14.16 -27.06
N PRO A 50 2.55 -13.05 -26.33
CA PRO A 50 3.72 -12.92 -25.48
C PRO A 50 3.66 -13.98 -24.38
N LYS A 51 4.78 -14.67 -24.14
CA LYS A 51 4.89 -15.61 -23.02
C LYS A 51 4.96 -14.82 -21.72
N CYS A 52 3.81 -14.69 -21.06
CA CYS A 52 3.65 -14.05 -19.77
C CYS A 52 3.43 -15.10 -18.68
N THR A 53 4.07 -14.90 -17.54
CA THR A 53 3.82 -15.66 -16.33
C THR A 53 3.46 -14.74 -15.19
N ILE A 54 2.70 -15.26 -14.23
CA ILE A 54 2.32 -14.58 -13.00
C ILE A 54 2.78 -15.40 -11.80
N VAL A 55 3.28 -14.69 -10.79
CA VAL A 55 3.48 -15.21 -9.44
C VAL A 55 2.57 -14.44 -8.49
N HIS A 56 1.73 -15.18 -7.77
CA HIS A 56 0.95 -14.59 -6.68
C HIS A 56 1.79 -14.62 -5.41
N ARG A 57 1.98 -13.47 -4.76
CA ARG A 57 2.71 -13.36 -3.50
C ARG A 57 1.81 -12.82 -2.40
N LEU A 58 1.86 -13.47 -1.25
CA LEU A 58 1.22 -13.05 -0.01
C LEU A 58 2.27 -13.00 1.10
N LEU A 59 2.55 -11.79 1.57
CA LEU A 59 3.36 -11.54 2.76
C LEU A 59 2.44 -11.25 3.95
N LEU A 60 2.63 -11.98 5.04
CA LEU A 60 1.88 -11.76 6.28
C LEU A 60 2.85 -11.61 7.44
N VAL A 61 2.55 -10.70 8.35
CA VAL A 61 3.39 -10.43 9.52
C VAL A 61 2.58 -10.70 10.77
N SER A 62 3.02 -11.65 11.59
CA SER A 62 2.57 -11.77 12.97
C SER A 62 3.55 -11.09 13.91
N HIS A 63 3.02 -10.66 15.05
CA HIS A 63 3.77 -10.00 16.11
C HIS A 63 3.43 -10.64 17.46
N CYS A 64 4.46 -10.79 18.28
CA CYS A 64 4.41 -11.15 19.68
C CYS A 64 5.36 -10.22 20.44
N ASP A 65 4.93 -9.71 21.61
CA ASP A 65 5.83 -8.98 22.50
C ASP A 65 6.79 -9.95 23.18
N SER A 66 8.08 -9.63 23.13
CA SER A 66 9.07 -10.37 23.90
C SER A 66 8.98 -9.92 25.35
N LEU A 67 8.12 -10.56 26.15
CA LEU A 67 8.10 -10.33 27.59
C LEU A 67 9.47 -10.72 28.17
N GLU A 68 10.00 -9.86 29.05
CA GLU A 68 11.12 -10.23 29.91
C GLU A 68 10.67 -11.38 30.82
N PHE A 69 11.52 -12.41 30.95
CA PHE A 69 11.34 -13.44 31.95
C PHE A 69 11.27 -12.77 33.33
N GLN A 70 10.09 -12.72 33.94
CA GLN A 70 10.02 -12.66 35.39
C GLN A 70 10.34 -14.07 35.89
N ASP A 71 11.47 -14.17 36.61
CA ASP A 71 11.75 -15.28 37.51
C ASP A 71 10.58 -15.35 38.50
N ASP A 72 9.61 -16.21 38.21
CA ASP A 72 8.94 -17.02 39.22
C ASP A 72 8.10 -18.10 38.54
N SER A 73 8.26 -19.31 39.07
CA SER A 73 7.60 -20.54 38.67
C SER A 73 6.06 -20.39 38.55
N ASN A 74 5.55 -20.23 37.33
CA ASN A 74 4.37 -20.92 36.78
C ASN A 74 4.03 -20.39 35.38
N ALA A 75 4.25 -21.21 34.35
CA ALA A 75 3.86 -21.04 32.95
C ALA A 75 4.26 -19.70 32.28
N SER A 76 5.30 -19.71 31.45
CA SER A 76 5.65 -18.56 30.61
C SER A 76 4.49 -18.20 29.67
N SER A 77 3.65 -17.25 30.07
CA SER A 77 2.61 -16.71 29.20
C SER A 77 3.27 -15.75 28.20
N LEU A 78 3.92 -16.32 27.17
CA LEU A 78 4.30 -15.55 25.98
C LEU A 78 3.09 -14.71 25.54
N ALA A 79 3.33 -13.44 25.23
CA ALA A 79 2.28 -12.57 24.71
C ALA A 79 1.61 -13.23 23.51
N PRO A 80 0.28 -13.08 23.34
CA PRO A 80 -0.43 -13.76 22.26
C PRO A 80 0.10 -13.29 20.90
N GLU A 81 0.53 -14.24 20.06
CA GLU A 81 0.93 -13.97 18.69
C GLU A 81 -0.29 -13.65 17.82
N ILE A 82 -0.23 -12.54 17.07
CA ILE A 82 -1.32 -12.11 16.21
C ILE A 82 -0.81 -11.52 14.89
N LEU A 83 -1.49 -11.85 13.78
CA LEU A 83 -1.26 -11.20 12.49
C LEU A 83 -1.60 -9.71 12.57
N VAL A 84 -0.65 -8.84 12.23
CA VAL A 84 -0.76 -7.37 12.36
C VAL A 84 -0.88 -6.65 11.03
N CYS A 85 -0.19 -7.11 9.98
CA CYS A 85 -0.27 -6.53 8.64
C CYS A 85 0.04 -7.58 7.56
N GLY A 86 -0.33 -7.25 6.31
CA GLY A 86 -0.05 -8.08 5.16
C GLY A 86 -0.03 -7.29 3.85
N LEU A 87 0.61 -7.88 2.85
CA LEU A 87 0.73 -7.38 1.48
C LEU A 87 0.47 -8.54 0.51
N GLU A 88 -0.42 -8.32 -0.44
CA GLU A 88 -0.62 -9.20 -1.60
C GLU A 88 -0.11 -8.47 -2.85
N ALA A 89 0.66 -9.16 -3.66
CA ALA A 89 1.16 -8.65 -4.93
C ALA A 89 1.06 -9.71 -6.03
N LEU A 90 0.91 -9.23 -7.26
CA LEU A 90 0.92 -10.01 -8.48
C LEU A 90 2.16 -9.62 -9.29
N GLU A 91 3.05 -10.58 -9.48
CA GLU A 91 4.36 -10.42 -10.10
C GLU A 91 4.33 -11.02 -11.50
N TYR A 92 4.29 -10.15 -12.51
CA TYR A 92 4.25 -10.55 -13.91
C TYR A 92 5.65 -10.51 -14.52
N SER A 93 5.96 -11.53 -15.31
CA SER A 93 7.15 -11.58 -16.14
C SER A 93 6.77 -11.90 -17.58
N THR A 94 7.16 -11.03 -18.50
CA THR A 94 7.02 -11.27 -19.94
C THR A 94 8.40 -11.50 -20.52
N THR A 95 8.55 -12.50 -21.38
CA THR A 95 9.85 -12.88 -21.97
C THR A 95 9.98 -12.59 -23.46
N SER A 96 8.87 -12.39 -24.16
CA SER A 96 8.80 -12.16 -25.61
C SER A 96 7.68 -11.18 -25.92
N PRO A 97 7.82 -10.26 -26.90
CA PRO A 97 9.02 -10.02 -27.70
C PRO A 97 10.14 -9.27 -26.95
N THR A 98 9.80 -8.53 -25.89
CA THR A 98 10.76 -7.81 -25.03
C THR A 98 10.57 -8.22 -23.58
N PRO A 99 11.64 -8.62 -22.87
CA PRO A 99 11.56 -8.90 -21.45
C PRO A 99 11.02 -7.71 -20.66
N SER A 100 10.03 -7.92 -19.81
CA SER A 100 9.53 -6.90 -18.90
C SER A 100 9.00 -7.51 -17.61
N ARG A 101 9.03 -6.73 -16.54
CA ARG A 101 8.56 -7.12 -15.21
C ARG A 101 7.61 -6.09 -14.66
N VAL A 102 6.48 -6.57 -14.14
CA VAL A 102 5.47 -5.72 -13.52
C VAL A 102 5.11 -6.29 -12.16
N SER A 103 5.16 -5.47 -11.12
CA SER A 103 4.64 -5.81 -9.79
C SER A 103 3.39 -4.97 -9.52
N TYR A 104 2.24 -5.63 -9.41
CA TYR A 104 1.00 -4.98 -8.99
C TYR A 104 0.72 -5.29 -7.53
N ILE A 105 0.79 -4.28 -6.67
CA ILE A 105 0.43 -4.43 -5.26
C ILE A 105 -1.10 -4.36 -5.16
N SER A 106 -1.74 -5.53 -5.07
CA SER A 106 -3.19 -5.67 -5.13
C SER A 106 -3.87 -5.32 -3.81
N LYS A 107 -3.25 -5.68 -2.67
CA LYS A 107 -3.82 -5.46 -1.34
C LYS A 107 -2.72 -5.14 -0.32
N VAL A 108 -2.96 -4.14 0.52
CA VAL A 108 -2.22 -3.92 1.77
C VAL A 108 -3.23 -3.67 2.87
N ASP A 109 -3.09 -4.37 3.99
CA ASP A 109 -4.04 -4.25 5.09
C ASP A 109 -3.37 -4.39 6.46
N THR A 110 -4.11 -3.99 7.49
CA THR A 110 -3.75 -4.18 8.89
C THR A 110 -4.93 -4.76 9.66
N SER A 111 -4.65 -5.55 10.69
CA SER A 111 -5.68 -6.09 11.59
C SER A 111 -6.08 -5.10 12.69
N GLY A 112 -5.22 -4.10 12.95
CA GLY A 112 -5.41 -3.09 13.99
C GLY A 112 -4.78 -3.43 15.35
N TYR A 113 -4.02 -4.52 15.45
CA TYR A 113 -3.39 -4.96 16.71
C TYR A 113 -1.93 -4.51 16.89
N TRP A 114 -1.38 -3.69 15.99
CA TRP A 114 -0.07 -3.06 16.19
C TRP A 114 -0.16 -1.82 17.08
N SER A 115 0.74 -1.74 18.08
CA SER A 115 0.76 -0.62 19.05
C SER A 115 1.21 0.70 18.44
N ARG A 116 0.59 1.79 18.90
CA ARG A 116 0.82 3.16 18.41
C ARG A 116 1.99 3.89 19.04
N SER A 117 2.54 3.39 20.14
CA SER A 117 3.72 4.01 20.78
C SER A 117 4.98 3.87 19.92
N SER A 118 4.98 2.93 18.97
CA SER A 118 6.06 2.78 18.00
C SER A 118 5.99 3.87 16.91
N SER A 119 7.06 4.65 16.76
CA SER A 119 7.25 5.56 15.63
C SER A 119 7.40 4.83 14.28
N SER A 120 7.73 3.54 14.30
CA SER A 120 7.91 2.66 13.14
C SER A 120 6.68 1.81 12.86
N SER A 121 6.26 1.77 11.59
CA SER A 121 5.10 0.97 11.15
C SER A 121 5.56 -0.31 10.47
N PRO A 122 5.22 -1.51 10.99
CA PRO A 122 5.50 -2.79 10.35
C PRO A 122 4.95 -2.85 8.93
N THR A 123 3.78 -2.25 8.67
CA THR A 123 3.20 -2.15 7.33
C THR A 123 4.11 -1.36 6.38
N ARG A 124 4.64 -0.21 6.81
CA ARG A 124 5.57 0.56 5.96
C ARG A 124 6.89 -0.18 5.77
N ALA A 125 7.41 -0.84 6.80
CA ALA A 125 8.60 -1.68 6.70
C ALA A 125 8.39 -2.83 5.70
N LEU A 126 7.21 -3.48 5.74
CA LEU A 126 6.83 -4.55 4.83
C LEU A 126 6.79 -4.07 3.37
N VAL A 127 6.10 -2.95 3.09
CA VAL A 127 6.04 -2.40 1.73
C VAL A 127 7.43 -1.96 1.25
N ALA A 128 8.20 -1.25 2.09
CA ALA A 128 9.53 -0.77 1.73
C ALA A 128 10.50 -1.94 1.44
N ALA A 129 10.47 -3.00 2.26
CA ALA A 129 11.26 -4.20 2.04
C ALA A 129 10.86 -4.93 0.76
N TYR A 130 9.55 -5.04 0.48
CA TYR A 130 9.06 -5.64 -0.74
C TYR A 130 9.56 -4.88 -1.97
N LEU A 131 9.38 -3.55 -1.99
CA LEU A 131 9.84 -2.69 -3.09
C LEU A 131 11.37 -2.75 -3.27
N ALA A 132 12.12 -2.81 -2.17
CA ALA A 132 13.58 -2.89 -2.22
C ALA A 132 14.10 -4.24 -2.75
N SER A 133 13.26 -5.27 -2.75
CA SER A 133 13.59 -6.60 -3.26
C SER A 133 13.34 -6.78 -4.76
N LEU A 134 12.64 -5.84 -5.39
CA LEU A 134 12.32 -5.91 -6.81
C LEU A 134 13.60 -5.71 -7.65
N SER A 135 13.70 -6.40 -8.78
CA SER A 135 14.82 -6.24 -9.70
C SER A 135 14.86 -4.83 -10.30
N ALA A 136 16.06 -4.39 -10.71
CA ALA A 136 16.19 -3.31 -11.69
C ALA A 136 15.34 -3.65 -12.92
N GLU A 137 14.64 -2.67 -13.49
CA GLU A 137 13.70 -2.82 -14.62
C GLU A 137 12.33 -3.42 -14.26
N THR A 138 11.78 -3.04 -13.10
CA THR A 138 10.41 -3.41 -12.68
C THR A 138 9.49 -2.19 -12.68
N ASP A 139 8.32 -2.31 -13.34
CA ASP A 139 7.23 -1.35 -13.22
C ASP A 139 6.31 -1.75 -12.04
N VAL A 140 6.16 -0.87 -11.05
CA VAL A 140 5.31 -1.07 -9.88
C VAL A 140 3.99 -0.33 -10.08
N HIS A 141 2.87 -1.04 -9.96
CA HIS A 141 1.53 -0.49 -10.09
C HIS A 141 0.75 -0.60 -8.76
N VAL A 142 0.04 0.46 -8.41
CA VAL A 142 -0.88 0.49 -7.26
C VAL A 142 -2.17 1.20 -7.65
N PHE A 143 -3.31 0.56 -7.36
CA PHE A 143 -4.61 1.22 -7.33
C PHE A 143 -5.02 1.46 -5.88
N ALA A 144 -4.99 2.72 -5.47
CA ALA A 144 -5.29 3.15 -4.12
C ALA A 144 -6.75 3.57 -3.99
N ARG A 145 -7.54 2.74 -3.31
CA ARG A 145 -8.94 2.97 -2.96
C ARG A 145 -9.13 2.63 -1.49
N ALA A 146 -9.84 3.42 -0.70
CA ALA A 146 -10.07 3.02 0.69
C ALA A 146 -11.17 1.96 0.78
N GLN A 147 -10.93 0.95 1.61
CA GLN A 147 -11.93 -0.02 2.05
C GLN A 147 -11.75 -0.26 3.56
N PRO A 148 -12.81 -0.63 4.30
CA PRO A 148 -12.70 -0.92 5.73
C PRO A 148 -11.72 -2.07 6.04
N GLN A 149 -11.58 -3.02 5.11
CA GLN A 149 -10.69 -4.18 5.20
C GLN A 149 -10.45 -4.80 3.82
N TYR A 150 -9.32 -5.48 3.65
CA TYR A 150 -8.92 -6.22 2.46
C TYR A 150 -8.53 -7.66 2.79
N LEU A 151 -7.52 -7.85 3.66
CA LEU A 151 -6.95 -9.17 3.99
C LEU A 151 -7.47 -9.72 5.31
N PHE A 152 -7.72 -8.85 6.29
CA PHE A 152 -8.08 -9.28 7.65
C PHE A 152 -9.58 -9.23 7.84
N ALA A 153 -10.24 -10.36 7.64
CA ALA A 153 -11.69 -10.46 7.75
C ALA A 153 -12.22 -10.00 9.12
N LYS A 154 -13.27 -9.17 9.07
CA LYS A 154 -13.96 -8.53 10.21
C LYS A 154 -13.10 -7.57 11.02
N SER A 155 -11.86 -7.27 10.61
CA SER A 155 -11.00 -6.28 11.27
C SER A 155 -11.58 -4.87 11.25
N ALA A 156 -12.51 -4.55 10.34
CA ALA A 156 -13.25 -3.29 10.37
C ALA A 156 -14.09 -3.10 11.65
N LYS A 157 -14.43 -4.18 12.36
CA LYS A 157 -15.12 -4.14 13.67
C LYS A 157 -14.18 -3.88 14.84
N ASN A 158 -12.87 -4.07 14.64
CA ASN A 158 -11.86 -3.78 15.66
C ASN A 158 -11.73 -2.27 15.83
N LYS A 159 -12.13 -1.76 17.00
CA LYS A 159 -12.08 -0.32 17.33
C LYS A 159 -10.66 0.26 17.36
N LEU A 160 -9.63 -0.60 17.45
CA LEU A 160 -8.24 -0.20 17.41
C LEU A 160 -7.75 0.01 15.96
N LYS A 161 -8.41 -0.60 14.97
CA LYS A 161 -8.08 -0.43 13.55
C LYS A 161 -8.45 0.99 13.12
N ARG A 162 -7.49 1.65 12.47
CA ARG A 162 -7.68 2.98 11.87
C ARG A 162 -7.49 2.87 10.37
N ALA A 163 -8.54 2.45 9.68
CA ALA A 163 -8.56 2.53 8.23
C ALA A 163 -8.37 3.99 7.81
N GLN A 164 -7.49 4.23 6.84
CA GLN A 164 -7.37 5.54 6.22
C GLN A 164 -8.63 5.79 5.38
N ASP A 165 -9.08 7.04 5.33
CA ASP A 165 -10.03 7.45 4.31
C ASP A 165 -9.32 7.52 2.94
N ASP A 166 -10.11 7.69 1.89
CA ASP A 166 -9.64 7.81 0.51
C ASP A 166 -8.44 8.78 0.37
N ARG A 167 -8.57 10.00 0.93
CA ARG A 167 -7.55 11.05 0.88
C ARG A 167 -6.28 10.67 1.67
N GLY A 168 -6.46 10.14 2.89
CA GLY A 168 -5.37 9.69 3.74
C GLY A 168 -4.60 8.53 3.13
N LEU A 169 -5.29 7.60 2.45
CA LEU A 169 -4.67 6.46 1.78
C LEU A 169 -3.83 6.91 0.57
N MET A 170 -4.34 7.84 -0.24
CA MET A 170 -3.59 8.44 -1.34
C MET A 170 -2.29 9.10 -0.84
N LYS A 171 -2.38 9.89 0.22
CA LYS A 171 -1.20 10.52 0.85
C LYS A 171 -0.23 9.48 1.42
N TRP A 172 -0.76 8.40 2.01
CA TRP A 172 0.04 7.32 2.56
C TRP A 172 0.84 6.59 1.48
N TRP A 173 0.21 6.21 0.37
CA TRP A 173 0.89 5.56 -0.76
C TRP A 173 1.96 6.45 -1.38
N LYS A 174 1.64 7.71 -1.69
CA LYS A 174 2.62 8.66 -2.24
C LYS A 174 3.84 8.77 -1.34
N ARG A 175 3.63 8.85 -0.02
CA ARG A 175 4.71 8.90 0.97
C ARG A 175 5.54 7.62 1.04
N VAL A 176 4.90 6.46 1.18
CA VAL A 176 5.60 5.16 1.31
C VAL A 176 6.43 4.86 0.06
N LEU A 177 5.86 5.11 -1.12
CA LEU A 177 6.57 4.98 -2.39
C LEU A 177 7.76 5.94 -2.44
N THR A 178 7.56 7.23 -2.13
CA THR A 178 8.64 8.23 -2.10
C THR A 178 9.78 7.83 -1.15
N GLU A 179 9.46 7.40 0.08
CA GLU A 179 10.44 6.99 1.07
C GLU A 179 11.22 5.75 0.62
N SER A 180 10.54 4.78 0.00
CA SER A 180 11.15 3.53 -0.48
C SER A 180 12.12 3.77 -1.65
N PHE A 181 11.73 4.62 -2.61
CA PHE A 181 12.59 4.90 -3.77
C PHE A 181 13.78 5.80 -3.44
N LYS A 182 13.65 6.73 -2.49
CA LYS A 182 14.80 7.49 -1.97
C LYS A 182 15.84 6.58 -1.32
N ALA A 183 15.39 5.52 -0.65
CA ALA A 183 16.30 4.54 -0.06
C ALA A 183 17.06 3.76 -1.15
N LEU A 184 16.39 3.41 -2.26
CA LEU A 184 17.03 2.78 -3.41
C LEU A 184 18.05 3.70 -4.09
N ASP A 185 17.70 4.98 -4.32
CA ASP A 185 18.64 5.98 -4.86
C ASP A 185 19.89 6.16 -3.98
N SER A 186 19.71 6.10 -2.65
CA SER A 186 20.80 6.31 -1.68
C SER A 186 21.69 5.08 -1.50
N ALA A 187 21.14 3.88 -1.70
CA ALA A 187 21.87 2.62 -1.57
C ALA A 187 22.86 2.38 -2.72
N ASP A 188 22.62 2.99 -3.89
CA ASP A 188 23.48 2.88 -5.08
C ASP A 188 24.79 3.70 -4.98
N GLY A 189 25.15 4.20 -3.78
CA GLY A 189 26.49 4.67 -3.43
C GLY A 189 27.04 5.89 -4.19
N ARG A 190 26.26 6.51 -5.08
CA ARG A 190 26.74 7.59 -5.96
C ARG A 190 26.73 8.95 -5.26
N LYS A 191 27.65 9.13 -4.30
CA LYS A 191 28.13 10.46 -3.94
C LYS A 191 29.06 10.95 -5.05
N ASP A 192 28.84 12.20 -5.45
CA ASP A 192 29.72 13.08 -6.23
C ASP A 192 29.56 13.17 -7.77
N ASN A 193 29.00 14.32 -8.17
CA ASN A 193 29.56 15.27 -9.14
C ASN A 193 30.07 14.77 -10.51
N VAL A 194 29.23 14.12 -11.32
CA VAL A 194 29.28 14.29 -12.79
C VAL A 194 27.87 14.13 -13.35
N ALA A 195 27.41 15.08 -14.16
CA ALA A 195 26.23 14.92 -15.01
C ALA A 195 26.52 13.86 -16.08
N THR A 196 26.40 12.59 -15.73
CA THR A 196 26.44 11.46 -16.66
C THR A 196 25.09 10.77 -16.58
N THR A 197 24.37 10.80 -17.69
CA THR A 197 23.11 10.09 -18.00
C THR A 197 23.09 8.71 -17.33
N SER A 198 22.38 8.59 -16.21
CA SER A 198 22.42 7.42 -15.33
C SER A 198 21.41 6.36 -15.78
N ALA A 199 21.90 5.17 -16.08
CA ALA A 199 21.16 3.96 -16.48
C ALA A 199 20.08 3.45 -15.50
N ASN A 200 19.83 4.14 -14.38
CA ASN A 200 18.93 3.72 -13.30
C ASN A 200 18.02 4.89 -12.83
N GLU A 201 17.49 5.69 -13.76
CA GLU A 201 16.54 6.73 -13.39
C GLU A 201 15.20 6.12 -12.93
N ILE A 202 14.82 6.35 -11.68
CA ILE A 202 13.47 6.03 -11.19
C ILE A 202 12.51 7.13 -11.65
N LYS A 203 11.46 6.75 -12.40
CA LYS A 203 10.38 7.65 -12.82
C LYS A 203 9.08 7.23 -12.14
N ALA A 204 8.34 8.19 -11.60
CA ALA A 204 7.12 7.91 -10.85
C ALA A 204 5.95 8.76 -11.35
N TRP A 205 4.78 8.15 -11.47
CA TRP A 205 3.54 8.78 -11.90
C TRP A 205 2.47 8.59 -10.87
N TRP A 206 1.63 9.61 -10.70
CA TRP A 206 0.44 9.49 -9.88
C TRP A 206 -0.71 10.28 -10.49
N PHE A 207 -1.92 9.74 -10.37
CA PHE A 207 -3.10 10.32 -10.98
C PHE A 207 -4.34 10.08 -10.13
N ILE A 208 -5.23 11.08 -10.09
CA ILE A 208 -6.56 10.98 -9.47
C ILE A 208 -7.57 11.26 -10.59
N PRO A 209 -8.35 10.26 -11.05
CA PRO A 209 -9.36 10.48 -12.08
C PRO A 209 -10.32 11.61 -11.69
N GLY A 210 -10.60 12.50 -12.64
CA GLY A 210 -11.48 13.66 -12.43
C GLY A 210 -10.80 14.89 -11.84
N ILE A 211 -9.48 14.83 -11.59
CA ILE A 211 -8.67 15.98 -11.20
C ILE A 211 -7.64 16.24 -12.29
N GLU A 212 -7.63 17.45 -12.85
CA GLU A 212 -6.82 17.76 -14.03
C GLU A 212 -5.40 18.20 -13.68
N THR A 213 -5.22 18.85 -12.53
CA THR A 213 -3.94 19.48 -12.16
C THR A 213 -3.35 18.92 -10.89
N GLU A 214 -2.01 18.84 -10.84
CA GLU A 214 -1.30 18.37 -9.66
C GLU A 214 -1.62 19.22 -8.42
N ARG A 215 -1.76 20.54 -8.60
CA ARG A 215 -2.07 21.48 -7.51
C ARG A 215 -3.41 21.16 -6.86
N GLU A 216 -4.43 20.86 -7.67
CA GLU A 216 -5.74 20.45 -7.17
C GLU A 216 -5.65 19.08 -6.50
N ALA A 217 -4.91 18.13 -7.08
CA ALA A 217 -4.73 16.81 -6.51
C ALA A 217 -4.08 16.86 -5.11
N ILE A 218 -3.00 17.64 -4.96
CA ILE A 218 -2.30 17.89 -3.69
C ILE A 218 -3.27 18.50 -2.67
N THR A 219 -4.08 19.47 -3.09
CA THR A 219 -5.08 20.12 -2.23
C THR A 219 -6.15 19.11 -1.80
N THR A 220 -6.62 18.27 -2.72
CA THR A 220 -7.62 17.23 -2.49
C THR A 220 -7.14 16.23 -1.44
N ILE A 221 -5.92 15.71 -1.56
CA ILE A 221 -5.41 14.73 -0.58
C ILE A 221 -4.83 15.39 0.69
N ARG A 222 -4.90 16.74 0.78
CA ARG A 222 -4.33 17.54 1.88
C ARG A 222 -2.86 17.18 2.13
N ASP A 223 -2.10 17.04 1.05
CA ASP A 223 -0.67 16.77 1.14
C ASP A 223 0.06 18.07 1.44
N THR A 224 0.51 18.20 2.68
CA THR A 224 1.24 19.35 3.22
C THR A 224 2.75 19.09 3.28
N THR A 225 3.23 18.03 2.60
CA THR A 225 4.64 17.69 2.59
C THR A 225 5.43 18.86 1.97
N PRO A 226 6.37 19.48 2.70
CA PRO A 226 7.15 20.60 2.16
C PRO A 226 7.91 20.18 0.90
N ALA A 227 8.00 21.05 -0.11
CA ALA A 227 8.72 20.76 -1.35
C ALA A 227 10.18 20.31 -1.12
N ALA A 228 10.85 20.85 -0.09
CA ALA A 228 12.19 20.42 0.31
C ALA A 228 12.24 18.99 0.88
N ALA A 229 11.18 18.53 1.56
CA ALA A 229 11.05 17.17 2.07
C ALA A 229 10.55 16.18 1.01
N ALA A 230 9.88 16.68 -0.05
CA ALA A 230 9.51 15.89 -1.22
C ALA A 230 10.76 15.38 -1.97
N GLY A 231 11.94 16.00 -1.79
CA GLY A 231 13.13 15.75 -2.61
C GLY A 231 12.95 16.35 -4.00
N PRO A 232 13.88 16.16 -4.96
CA PRO A 232 13.55 16.41 -6.36
C PRO A 232 12.36 15.50 -6.69
N SER A 233 11.16 16.08 -6.75
CA SER A 233 9.94 15.33 -6.94
C SER A 233 9.93 14.76 -8.36
N ARG A 234 10.44 13.54 -8.48
CA ARG A 234 10.35 12.66 -9.66
C ARG A 234 8.92 12.22 -9.99
N TRP A 235 7.94 12.75 -9.27
CA TRP A 235 6.53 12.49 -9.49
C TRP A 235 6.03 13.35 -10.64
N ILE A 236 5.54 12.68 -11.67
CA ILE A 236 4.83 13.27 -12.79
C ILE A 236 3.35 13.08 -12.50
N TYR A 237 2.58 14.17 -12.50
CA TYR A 237 1.14 14.06 -12.38
C TYR A 237 0.53 13.63 -13.71
N GLY A 238 -0.25 12.56 -13.69
CA GLY A 238 -0.77 11.89 -14.89
C GLY A 238 -0.33 10.43 -14.93
N MET A 239 -0.40 9.83 -16.12
CA MET A 239 -0.07 8.43 -16.36
C MET A 239 1.03 8.32 -17.44
N PRO A 240 1.83 7.24 -17.47
CA PRO A 240 2.94 7.08 -18.42
C PRO A 240 2.51 6.73 -19.86
N TYR A 241 1.22 6.89 -20.19
CA TYR A 241 0.64 6.47 -21.47
C TYR A 241 0.36 7.68 -22.35
N ASP A 242 0.55 7.54 -23.66
CA ASP A 242 0.16 8.57 -24.62
C ASP A 242 -1.35 8.82 -24.54
N PRO A 243 -1.82 10.05 -24.23
CA PRO A 243 -3.25 10.37 -24.15
C PRO A 243 -4.04 10.07 -25.42
N ASN A 244 -3.38 10.04 -26.59
CA ASN A 244 -4.01 9.80 -27.88
C ASN A 244 -3.93 8.34 -28.34
N ALA A 245 -3.18 7.49 -27.63
CA ALA A 245 -3.17 6.05 -27.92
C ALA A 245 -4.51 5.42 -27.56
N ARG A 246 -4.83 4.28 -28.18
CA ARG A 246 -6.01 3.48 -27.83
C ARG A 246 -5.81 2.89 -26.44
N ALA A 247 -6.76 3.10 -25.53
CA ALA A 247 -6.59 2.70 -24.13
C ALA A 247 -6.32 1.19 -23.99
N ARG A 248 -7.01 0.36 -24.78
CA ARG A 248 -6.86 -1.11 -24.79
C ARG A 248 -5.45 -1.61 -25.14
N THR A 249 -4.63 -0.79 -25.80
CA THR A 249 -3.31 -1.19 -26.31
C THR A 249 -2.16 -0.75 -25.42
N VAL A 250 -2.41 0.03 -24.37
CA VAL A 250 -1.36 0.59 -23.51
C VAL A 250 -1.69 0.51 -22.02
N VAL A 251 -2.97 0.43 -21.63
CA VAL A 251 -3.37 0.39 -20.23
C VAL A 251 -3.38 -1.07 -19.74
N PRO A 252 -2.55 -1.43 -18.74
CA PRO A 252 -2.46 -2.81 -18.25
C PRO A 252 -3.70 -3.22 -17.44
N ARG A 253 -4.06 -4.50 -17.57
CA ARG A 253 -5.23 -5.12 -16.95
C ARG A 253 -4.80 -6.00 -15.78
N PHE A 254 -5.08 -5.55 -14.56
CA PHE A 254 -4.88 -6.34 -13.34
C PHE A 254 -6.21 -6.88 -12.79
N PRO A 255 -6.20 -8.04 -12.10
CA PRO A 255 -7.35 -8.54 -11.35
C PRO A 255 -7.87 -7.53 -10.34
N ASP A 256 -9.20 -7.46 -10.21
CA ASP A 256 -9.93 -6.61 -9.26
C ASP A 256 -9.64 -5.10 -9.32
N ASP A 257 -8.98 -4.61 -10.37
CA ASP A 257 -8.66 -3.20 -10.58
C ASP A 257 -9.77 -2.45 -11.32
N ALA A 258 -10.02 -1.20 -10.91
CA ALA A 258 -11.02 -0.34 -11.53
C ALA A 258 -10.74 -0.08 -13.02
N LYS A 259 -9.46 0.08 -13.40
CA LYS A 259 -9.08 0.34 -14.79
C LYS A 259 -9.37 -0.86 -15.68
N SER A 260 -9.15 -2.08 -15.18
CA SER A 260 -9.47 -3.31 -15.90
C SER A 260 -10.98 -3.49 -16.09
N ARG A 261 -11.78 -3.21 -15.06
CA ARG A 261 -13.25 -3.27 -15.14
C ARG A 261 -13.81 -2.24 -16.13
N ALA A 262 -13.29 -1.02 -16.10
CA ALA A 262 -13.68 0.03 -17.04
C ALA A 262 -13.30 -0.32 -18.48
N LEU A 263 -12.07 -0.81 -18.73
CA LEU A 263 -11.65 -1.22 -20.06
C LEU A 263 -12.58 -2.28 -20.65
N ARG A 264 -12.96 -3.30 -19.89
CA ARG A 264 -13.92 -4.32 -20.34
C ARG A 264 -15.31 -3.76 -20.66
N THR A 265 -15.70 -2.66 -20.03
CA THR A 265 -17.02 -2.03 -20.23
C THR A 265 -17.05 -1.18 -21.49
N TYR A 266 -15.96 -0.49 -21.79
CA TYR A 266 -15.86 0.46 -22.91
C TYR A 266 -15.18 -0.13 -24.16
N GLU A 267 -14.73 -1.39 -24.09
CA GLU A 267 -14.22 -2.09 -25.25
C GLU A 267 -15.36 -2.55 -26.18
N PRO A 268 -15.22 -2.36 -27.50
CA PRO A 268 -16.18 -2.88 -28.44
C PRO A 268 -16.12 -4.41 -28.46
N GLY A 269 -17.20 -5.06 -28.03
CA GLY A 269 -17.54 -6.46 -28.33
C GLY A 269 -17.08 -7.55 -27.34
N GLU A 270 -17.94 -7.88 -26.37
CA GLU A 270 -18.15 -9.27 -25.92
C GLU A 270 -19.65 -9.61 -25.71
N GLY A 271 -20.59 -8.68 -25.95
CA GLY A 271 -22.01 -8.86 -25.61
C GLY A 271 -23.04 -8.24 -26.55
N GLY A 272 -22.64 -7.78 -27.74
CA GLY A 272 -23.54 -7.28 -28.78
C GLY A 272 -23.47 -8.19 -29.99
N ASN A 273 -24.62 -8.49 -30.60
CA ASN A 273 -24.73 -9.29 -31.81
C ASN A 273 -23.73 -8.82 -32.87
N ASP A 274 -23.17 -9.80 -33.58
CA ASP A 274 -22.38 -9.63 -34.79
C ASP A 274 -22.98 -8.54 -35.71
N GLU A 275 -22.11 -7.74 -36.31
CA GLU A 275 -22.32 -6.79 -37.43
C GLU A 275 -22.28 -5.27 -37.14
N GLU A 276 -22.03 -4.79 -35.92
CA GLU A 276 -21.76 -3.36 -35.69
C GLU A 276 -20.26 -3.07 -35.59
N GLU A 277 -19.79 -2.32 -36.60
CA GLU A 277 -18.49 -1.66 -36.84
C GLU A 277 -17.38 -1.88 -35.79
N GLU A 278 -16.18 -2.19 -36.30
CA GLU A 278 -14.88 -1.98 -35.65
C GLU A 278 -14.75 -0.53 -35.14
N GLY A 279 -15.44 -0.18 -34.06
CA GLY A 279 -15.29 1.11 -33.40
C GLY A 279 -13.83 1.26 -33.02
N GLU A 280 -13.25 2.44 -33.24
CA GLU A 280 -11.82 2.71 -33.05
C GLU A 280 -11.33 2.51 -31.59
N GLY A 281 -12.22 2.13 -30.67
CA GLY A 281 -11.99 2.10 -29.24
C GLY A 281 -11.85 3.52 -28.69
N ILE A 282 -11.82 3.64 -27.38
CA ILE A 282 -11.59 4.94 -26.72
C ILE A 282 -10.09 5.23 -26.58
N THR A 283 -9.72 6.50 -26.66
CA THR A 283 -8.37 6.98 -26.35
C THR A 283 -8.07 6.87 -24.85
N VAL A 284 -6.79 6.91 -24.48
CA VAL A 284 -6.37 6.97 -23.07
C VAL A 284 -7.00 8.17 -22.35
N ARG A 285 -7.07 9.33 -23.01
CA ARG A 285 -7.72 10.53 -22.44
C ARG A 285 -9.19 10.27 -22.10
N GLU A 286 -9.97 9.84 -23.07
CA GLU A 286 -11.39 9.54 -22.90
C GLU A 286 -11.62 8.44 -21.85
N PHE A 287 -10.74 7.43 -21.82
CA PHE A 287 -10.77 6.38 -20.81
C PHE A 287 -10.67 6.91 -19.38
N TRP A 288 -9.71 7.80 -19.10
CA TRP A 288 -9.56 8.36 -17.76
C TRP A 288 -10.69 9.33 -17.38
N GLU A 289 -11.27 10.03 -18.36
CA GLU A 289 -12.48 10.86 -18.17
C GLU A 289 -13.70 10.01 -17.83
N LEU A 290 -13.91 8.89 -18.53
CA LEU A 290 -14.97 7.94 -18.24
C LEU A 290 -14.78 7.24 -16.89
N LEU A 291 -13.54 6.85 -16.56
CA LEU A 291 -13.23 6.25 -15.27
C LEU A 291 -13.55 7.20 -14.10
N ALA A 292 -13.35 8.51 -14.28
CA ALA A 292 -13.61 9.53 -13.27
C ALA A 292 -15.09 9.63 -12.86
N ILE A 293 -16.02 9.30 -13.77
CA ILE A 293 -17.45 9.27 -13.48
C ILE A 293 -17.94 7.87 -13.08
N GLY A 294 -17.05 6.87 -13.06
CA GLY A 294 -17.37 5.50 -12.66
C GLY A 294 -17.60 5.33 -11.15
N GLU A 295 -18.19 4.20 -10.76
CA GLU A 295 -18.58 3.93 -9.35
C GLU A 295 -17.41 4.02 -8.36
N GLU A 296 -16.19 3.70 -8.80
CA GLU A 296 -15.04 3.55 -7.93
C GLU A 296 -14.22 4.82 -7.75
N CYS A 297 -14.26 5.71 -8.75
CA CYS A 297 -13.48 6.96 -8.77
C CYS A 297 -14.36 8.22 -8.77
N GLY A 298 -15.67 8.07 -9.02
CA GLY A 298 -16.65 9.15 -9.00
C GLY A 298 -17.48 9.22 -7.71
N ALA A 299 -18.58 9.96 -7.77
CA ALA A 299 -19.59 10.09 -6.70
C ALA A 299 -19.02 10.45 -5.30
N GLY A 300 -17.99 11.31 -5.26
CA GLY A 300 -17.40 11.80 -4.01
C GLY A 300 -16.32 10.90 -3.40
N ARG A 301 -16.02 9.76 -4.04
CA ARG A 301 -14.84 8.94 -3.71
C ARG A 301 -13.58 9.59 -4.26
N VAL A 302 -12.44 9.35 -3.61
CA VAL A 302 -11.11 9.75 -4.11
C VAL A 302 -10.24 8.51 -4.18
N ALA A 303 -10.17 7.90 -5.36
CA ALA A 303 -9.23 6.83 -5.65
C ALA A 303 -8.11 7.36 -6.55
N GLY A 304 -6.99 6.66 -6.60
CA GLY A 304 -5.92 7.05 -7.50
C GLY A 304 -4.96 5.94 -7.85
N PHE A 305 -4.15 6.24 -8.85
CA PHE A 305 -3.27 5.30 -9.51
C PHE A 305 -1.83 5.77 -9.33
N PHE A 306 -0.95 4.83 -8.99
CA PHE A 306 0.48 5.06 -8.93
C PHE A 306 1.18 4.10 -9.87
N VAL A 307 2.15 4.60 -10.62
CA VAL A 307 3.06 3.80 -11.44
C VAL A 307 4.48 4.24 -11.13
N VAL A 308 5.36 3.32 -10.77
CA VAL A 308 6.79 3.63 -10.61
C VAL A 308 7.62 2.71 -11.46
N ARG A 309 8.46 3.28 -12.31
CA ARG A 309 9.41 2.57 -13.15
C ARG A 309 10.79 2.62 -12.52
N ILE A 310 11.35 1.45 -12.20
CA ILE A 310 12.69 1.30 -11.65
C ILE A 310 13.65 1.01 -12.80
N GLY A 311 14.48 1.98 -13.21
CA GLY A 311 15.45 1.80 -14.31
C GLY A 311 14.86 2.00 -15.72
N GLU A 312 15.72 2.14 -16.73
CA GLU A 312 15.29 2.23 -18.14
C GLU A 312 15.35 0.86 -18.80
N GLN A 313 14.29 0.50 -19.55
CA GLN A 313 14.30 -0.68 -20.41
C GLN A 313 15.32 -0.46 -21.53
N GLY A 314 16.52 -1.03 -21.37
CA GLY A 314 17.53 -1.03 -22.42
C GLY A 314 17.20 -2.08 -23.47
N ALA A 315 16.97 -1.67 -24.71
CA ALA A 315 17.17 -2.56 -25.85
C ALA A 315 18.66 -2.96 -25.88
N ASP A 316 18.92 -4.26 -26.03
CA ASP A 316 20.24 -4.87 -26.23
C ASP A 316 21.26 -4.69 -25.09
N ARG A 317 20.90 -5.10 -23.87
CA ARG A 317 21.91 -5.60 -22.93
C ARG A 317 21.95 -7.12 -23.05
N GLU A 318 23.03 -7.64 -23.64
CA GLU A 318 23.41 -9.04 -23.43
C GLU A 318 23.47 -9.26 -21.93
N ILE A 319 22.55 -10.08 -21.41
CA ILE A 319 22.59 -10.51 -20.02
C ILE A 319 23.85 -11.35 -19.89
N GLU A 320 24.93 -10.76 -19.39
CA GLU A 320 26.05 -11.52 -18.87
C GLU A 320 25.47 -12.42 -17.77
N THR A 321 25.35 -13.70 -18.09
CA THR A 321 25.09 -14.74 -17.10
C THR A 321 26.26 -14.72 -16.13
N GLU A 322 26.08 -14.07 -14.98
CA GLU A 322 26.95 -14.28 -13.82
C GLU A 322 26.79 -15.74 -13.35
N GLU A 323 27.44 -16.67 -14.06
CA GLU A 323 27.78 -17.98 -13.52
C GLU A 323 28.88 -17.78 -12.48
N GLY A 324 28.47 -17.55 -11.23
CA GLY A 324 29.39 -17.10 -10.19
C GLY A 324 28.97 -17.43 -8.77
N LYS A 325 29.07 -18.71 -8.42
CA LYS A 325 29.01 -19.29 -7.05
C LYS A 325 27.62 -19.23 -6.37
N GLU A 326 26.75 -20.15 -6.78
CA GLU A 326 25.73 -20.72 -5.89
C GLU A 326 26.43 -21.27 -4.63
N LYS A 327 26.49 -20.46 -3.58
CA LYS A 327 26.41 -21.02 -2.23
C LYS A 327 24.99 -21.54 -2.08
N ASP A 328 24.79 -22.65 -1.37
CA ASP A 328 23.49 -23.25 -1.07
C ASP A 328 22.48 -22.21 -0.53
N GLU A 329 21.86 -21.43 -1.42
CA GLU A 329 20.77 -20.54 -1.10
C GLU A 329 19.56 -21.44 -0.90
N LYS A 330 19.05 -21.48 0.33
CA LYS A 330 17.87 -22.22 0.69
C LYS A 330 16.69 -21.64 -0.09
N VAL A 331 16.41 -22.20 -1.27
CA VAL A 331 15.26 -21.81 -2.10
C VAL A 331 14.01 -22.03 -1.27
N LEU A 332 13.32 -20.94 -0.91
CA LEU A 332 12.05 -21.01 -0.21
C LEU A 332 11.06 -21.85 -1.02
N LYS A 333 10.40 -22.80 -0.37
CA LYS A 333 9.37 -23.63 -1.00
C LYS A 333 8.25 -22.74 -1.53
N ARG A 334 8.01 -22.78 -2.84
CA ARG A 334 6.82 -22.23 -3.47
C ARG A 334 5.65 -23.19 -3.33
N LEU A 335 4.45 -22.62 -3.36
CA LEU A 335 3.20 -23.35 -3.31
C LEU A 335 2.68 -23.55 -4.73
N ASN A 336 2.03 -24.68 -5.00
CA ASN A 336 1.23 -24.76 -6.22
C ASN A 336 -0.06 -23.92 -6.09
N HIS A 337 -0.76 -23.69 -7.20
CA HIS A 337 -2.03 -22.94 -7.24
C HIS A 337 -3.04 -23.35 -6.16
N GLN A 338 -3.23 -24.66 -5.97
CA GLN A 338 -4.24 -25.20 -5.05
C GLN A 338 -3.83 -24.96 -3.59
N GLU A 339 -2.57 -25.21 -3.25
CA GLU A 339 -2.01 -24.95 -1.93
C GLU A 339 -2.10 -23.46 -1.56
N TYR A 340 -1.72 -22.57 -2.48
CA TYR A 340 -1.82 -21.12 -2.29
C TYR A 340 -3.28 -20.70 -2.08
N THR A 341 -4.19 -21.18 -2.92
CA THR A 341 -5.63 -20.89 -2.82
C THR A 341 -6.21 -21.37 -1.49
N LEU A 342 -5.83 -22.55 -1.02
CA LEU A 342 -6.26 -23.07 0.27
C LEU A 342 -5.75 -22.21 1.44
N ALA A 343 -4.48 -21.81 1.40
CA ALA A 343 -3.90 -20.91 2.40
C ALA A 343 -4.62 -19.55 2.39
N TRP A 344 -4.78 -18.95 1.22
CA TRP A 344 -5.46 -17.67 1.04
C TRP A 344 -6.91 -17.71 1.54
N ASN A 345 -7.67 -18.76 1.20
CA ASN A 345 -9.03 -18.96 1.69
C ASN A 345 -9.07 -19.14 3.22
N LYS A 346 -8.12 -19.87 3.80
CA LYS A 346 -8.03 -20.03 5.27
C LYS A 346 -7.81 -18.67 5.95
N LEU A 347 -7.00 -17.79 5.37
CA LEU A 347 -6.84 -16.41 5.85
C LEU A 347 -8.15 -15.61 5.73
N MET A 348 -8.84 -15.68 4.59
CA MET A 348 -10.09 -14.92 4.38
C MET A 348 -11.24 -15.37 5.29
N MET A 349 -11.24 -16.62 5.74
CA MET A 349 -12.23 -17.17 6.68
C MET A 349 -11.92 -16.87 8.15
N ALA A 350 -10.78 -16.24 8.44
CA ALA A 350 -10.37 -15.86 9.80
C ALA A 350 -11.27 -14.78 10.42
N ASP A 351 -11.06 -14.49 11.71
CA ASP A 351 -11.81 -13.45 12.44
C ASP A 351 -10.88 -12.55 13.25
N PHE A 352 -10.66 -11.33 12.75
CA PHE A 352 -9.84 -10.31 13.40
C PHE A 352 -10.66 -9.22 14.11
N SER A 353 -11.93 -9.48 14.42
CA SER A 353 -12.79 -8.49 15.09
C SER A 353 -12.41 -8.21 16.55
N MET A 354 -11.89 -9.22 17.26
CA MET A 354 -11.43 -9.12 18.65
C MET A 354 -10.04 -9.74 18.81
N LEU A 355 -9.30 -9.32 19.84
CA LEU A 355 -7.94 -9.79 20.11
C LEU A 355 -7.91 -11.32 20.26
N GLU A 356 -8.78 -11.88 21.10
CA GLU A 356 -8.84 -13.32 21.34
C GLU A 356 -9.13 -14.12 20.06
N THR A 357 -10.10 -13.68 19.26
CA THR A 357 -10.44 -14.36 18.01
C THR A 357 -9.32 -14.21 16.98
N GLY A 358 -8.67 -13.05 16.91
CA GLY A 358 -7.54 -12.79 16.01
C GLY A 358 -6.31 -13.63 16.35
N THR A 359 -6.00 -13.79 17.64
CA THR A 359 -4.93 -14.69 18.12
C THR A 359 -5.24 -16.14 17.78
N ARG A 360 -6.48 -16.59 18.04
CA ARG A 360 -6.92 -17.94 17.66
C ARG A 360 -6.82 -18.16 16.15
N SER A 361 -7.32 -17.22 15.35
CA SER A 361 -7.24 -17.29 13.89
C SER A 361 -5.81 -17.31 13.38
N THR A 362 -4.91 -16.54 13.99
CA THR A 362 -3.47 -16.55 13.68
C THR A 362 -2.87 -17.93 13.94
N LYS A 363 -3.14 -18.50 15.13
CA LYS A 363 -2.66 -19.85 15.51
C LYS A 363 -3.22 -20.93 14.59
N GLU A 364 -4.50 -20.87 14.24
CA GLU A 364 -5.12 -21.84 13.33
C GLU A 364 -4.57 -21.73 11.91
N PHE A 365 -4.29 -20.51 11.43
CA PHE A 365 -3.67 -20.30 10.12
C PHE A 365 -2.25 -20.87 10.09
N ASP A 366 -1.44 -20.55 11.10
CA ASP A 366 -0.07 -21.07 11.27
C ASP A 366 -0.04 -22.61 11.35
N ALA A 367 -0.93 -23.21 12.13
CA ALA A 367 -1.08 -24.67 12.18
C ALA A 367 -1.53 -25.26 10.83
N PHE A 368 -2.48 -24.62 10.15
CA PHE A 368 -2.94 -25.06 8.83
C PHE A 368 -1.82 -25.04 7.78
N LEU A 369 -1.01 -23.98 7.76
CA LEU A 369 0.15 -23.89 6.87
C LEU A 369 1.17 -25.01 7.15
N ARG A 370 1.48 -25.29 8.42
CA ARG A 370 2.45 -26.35 8.78
C ARG A 370 1.92 -27.76 8.52
N GLU A 371 0.70 -28.05 8.93
CA GLU A 371 0.18 -29.42 8.99
C GLU A 371 -0.51 -29.86 7.69
N LYS A 372 -1.24 -28.95 7.04
CA LYS A 372 -2.05 -29.26 5.86
C LYS A 372 -1.35 -28.88 4.56
N ILE A 373 -0.81 -27.68 4.49
CA ILE A 373 -0.11 -27.18 3.29
C ILE A 373 1.35 -27.64 3.26
N ARG A 374 1.97 -27.80 4.44
CA ARG A 374 3.42 -27.96 4.59
C ARG A 374 4.15 -26.84 3.84
N GLY A 375 3.68 -25.61 4.05
CA GLY A 375 4.20 -24.41 3.41
C GLY A 375 5.59 -24.01 3.92
N PRO A 376 6.19 -22.94 3.36
CA PRO A 376 7.46 -22.43 3.85
C PRO A 376 7.35 -21.99 5.31
N GLU A 377 8.40 -22.25 6.09
CA GLU A 377 8.49 -21.76 7.46
C GLU A 377 8.59 -20.22 7.47
N PRO A 378 7.91 -19.53 8.38
CA PRO A 378 8.02 -18.09 8.46
C PRO A 378 9.42 -17.68 8.94
N MET A 379 9.97 -16.63 8.35
CA MET A 379 11.19 -16.00 8.86
C MET A 379 10.88 -15.33 10.19
N VAL A 380 11.81 -15.41 11.14
CA VAL A 380 11.67 -14.78 12.46
C VAL A 380 12.66 -13.63 12.59
N VAL A 381 12.15 -12.44 12.89
CA VAL A 381 12.96 -11.25 13.16
C VAL A 381 12.72 -10.82 14.59
N VAL A 382 13.79 -10.83 15.39
CA VAL A 382 13.77 -10.35 16.76
C VAL A 382 14.44 -8.98 16.82
N THR A 383 13.75 -8.03 17.41
CA THR A 383 14.26 -6.68 17.68
C THR A 383 14.62 -6.57 19.16
N VAL A 384 15.73 -5.90 19.47
CA VAL A 384 16.18 -5.65 20.85
C VAL A 384 16.05 -4.16 21.11
N GLY A 385 15.52 -3.80 22.27
CA GLY A 385 15.27 -2.40 22.61
C GLY A 385 16.49 -1.70 23.19
N ASP A 386 16.87 -0.56 22.60
CA ASP A 386 17.44 0.58 23.34
C ASP A 386 16.27 1.47 23.77
N SER A 387 15.98 1.53 25.07
CA SER A 387 14.91 2.36 25.63
C SER A 387 15.37 3.82 25.85
N GLU A 388 14.66 4.70 25.14
CA GLU A 388 14.24 6.07 25.50
C GLU A 388 15.20 7.28 25.37
N MET A 389 14.58 8.35 24.85
CA MET A 389 15.04 9.72 24.97
C MET A 389 14.99 10.14 26.45
N GLU A 390 16.12 10.57 27.00
CA GLU A 390 16.13 11.40 28.19
C GLU A 390 15.34 12.68 27.90
N GLU A 391 14.18 12.86 28.54
CA GLU A 391 13.70 14.20 28.88
C GLU A 391 14.73 14.81 29.84
N LYS A 392 15.69 15.56 29.31
CA LYS A 392 16.54 16.41 30.14
C LYS A 392 15.70 17.58 30.68
N GLN A 393 15.10 17.38 31.84
CA GLN A 393 14.93 18.47 32.81
C GLN A 393 16.33 18.88 33.26
N GLY A 394 16.90 19.89 32.59
CA GLY A 394 18.14 20.53 33.00
C GLY A 394 17.88 21.43 34.20
N ASP A 395 18.12 20.90 35.39
CA ASP A 395 18.40 21.70 36.58
C ASP A 395 19.80 22.32 36.42
N VAL A 396 19.93 23.64 36.56
CA VAL A 396 21.19 24.37 36.40
C VAL A 396 21.56 25.00 37.74
N PRO A 397 22.74 24.65 38.28
CA PRO A 397 23.48 25.56 39.14
C PRO A 397 24.82 25.96 38.50
N GLY A 398 24.97 27.26 38.26
CA GLY A 398 26.23 27.97 38.49
C GLY A 398 27.25 28.09 37.35
N GLY A 399 27.35 29.31 36.80
CA GLY A 399 28.64 30.02 36.74
C GLY A 399 29.32 30.24 35.38
N ALA A 400 29.19 31.48 34.87
CA ALA A 400 30.15 32.27 34.06
C ALA A 400 30.51 31.76 32.64
N GLN A 401 30.71 32.56 31.58
CA GLN A 401 30.73 34.00 31.37
C GLN A 401 30.57 34.26 29.85
N VAL A 402 29.54 35.04 29.48
CA VAL A 402 29.49 36.13 28.48
C VAL A 402 30.36 36.06 27.20
N ASN A 403 29.72 36.09 26.01
CA ASN A 403 29.93 37.23 25.12
C ASN A 403 28.73 37.57 24.24
N ASN A 404 28.38 38.85 24.32
CA ASN A 404 27.17 39.51 23.84
C ASN A 404 27.57 40.35 22.62
N LEU A 405 26.88 40.22 21.50
CA LEU A 405 26.86 41.26 20.46
C LEU A 405 25.41 41.57 20.13
N GLN A 406 24.93 42.67 20.71
CA GLN A 406 23.60 43.23 20.53
C GLN A 406 23.47 43.93 19.17
N ALA A 407 22.29 43.78 18.56
CA ALA A 407 21.50 44.86 17.94
C ALA A 407 20.07 44.31 17.66
N MET A 408 19.20 44.24 18.67
CA MET A 408 18.13 45.21 18.97
C MET A 408 17.29 45.70 17.78
N VAL A 409 16.07 45.15 17.63
CA VAL A 409 14.84 45.95 17.46
C VAL A 409 13.71 45.27 18.25
N LYS A 410 13.21 45.95 19.28
CA LYS A 410 12.04 45.57 20.09
C LYS A 410 10.77 46.22 19.50
N ARG A 411 9.65 45.48 19.44
CA ARG A 411 8.30 46.06 19.53
C ARG A 411 7.51 45.34 20.62
N LYS A 412 6.86 46.16 21.44
CA LYS A 412 6.34 45.93 22.79
C LYS A 412 4.87 45.51 22.71
N ARG A 413 4.50 44.40 23.37
CA ARG A 413 3.11 43.99 23.63
C ARG A 413 2.67 44.63 24.95
N ILE A 414 1.49 45.24 24.97
CA ILE A 414 0.86 45.80 26.17
C ILE A 414 -0.30 44.88 26.54
N GLU A 415 -0.31 44.40 27.78
CA GLU A 415 -1.46 43.81 28.48
C GLU A 415 -2.15 44.88 29.32
N ILE A 416 -3.47 44.85 29.38
CA ILE A 416 -4.26 45.53 30.40
C ILE A 416 -5.39 44.58 30.83
N GLU A 417 -5.44 44.30 32.13
CA GLU A 417 -6.52 43.60 32.82
C GLU A 417 -7.60 44.57 33.35
N SER A 418 -8.83 44.03 33.42
CA SER A 418 -9.93 44.33 34.36
C SER A 418 -10.67 45.66 34.26
N VAL A 419 -12.02 45.59 34.19
CA VAL A 419 -12.98 46.12 35.18
C VAL A 419 -14.39 45.55 34.88
N VAL A 420 -15.06 45.12 35.94
CA VAL A 420 -16.41 44.56 36.04
C VAL A 420 -17.46 45.69 36.17
N VAL A 421 -18.70 45.45 35.73
CA VAL A 421 -20.00 45.75 36.41
C VAL A 421 -21.11 46.28 35.46
N LYS A 422 -22.32 45.69 35.64
CA LYS A 422 -23.69 46.03 35.17
C LYS A 422 -24.06 45.55 33.75
N ALA A 423 -25.18 44.88 33.49
CA ALA A 423 -26.41 44.70 34.27
C ALA A 423 -27.09 43.36 33.94
N LYS A 424 -27.84 42.86 34.92
CA LYS A 424 -28.71 41.68 34.91
C LYS A 424 -30.16 42.16 34.73
N ALA A 425 -30.96 41.29 34.10
CA ALA A 425 -32.42 41.09 34.28
C ALA A 425 -33.37 41.52 33.15
N GLU A 426 -34.40 40.68 33.02
CA GLU A 426 -35.63 40.75 32.20
C GLU A 426 -35.51 40.15 30.78
N ALA A 427 -36.24 39.11 30.37
CA ALA A 427 -37.37 38.40 30.97
C ALA A 427 -37.52 36.99 30.36
N GLU A 428 -37.86 36.01 31.20
CA GLU A 428 -38.55 34.77 30.82
C GLU A 428 -40.06 35.05 30.78
N ALA A 429 -40.77 34.54 29.75
CA ALA A 429 -42.05 33.84 29.91
C ALA A 429 -42.62 33.36 28.55
N GLU A 430 -42.82 32.03 28.48
CA GLU A 430 -43.95 31.31 27.86
C GLU A 430 -44.13 31.29 26.33
N ALA A 431 -43.93 30.12 25.71
CA ALA A 431 -45.04 29.25 25.29
C ALA A 431 -44.51 27.93 24.68
N GLU A 432 -45.04 26.81 25.19
CA GLU A 432 -44.95 25.45 24.66
C GLU A 432 -45.54 25.34 23.24
N VAL A 433 -45.02 24.44 22.40
CA VAL A 433 -45.77 23.47 21.55
C VAL A 433 -44.74 22.58 20.81
N GLU A 434 -44.78 21.27 21.07
CA GLU A 434 -44.18 20.20 20.23
C GLU A 434 -44.93 20.09 18.89
N PRO A 435 -44.25 19.70 17.77
CA PRO A 435 -44.41 18.30 17.35
C PRO A 435 -43.18 17.64 16.69
N GLN A 436 -43.26 16.31 16.65
CA GLN A 436 -42.36 15.28 16.15
C GLN A 436 -41.91 15.36 14.66
N PRO A 437 -40.87 14.59 14.25
CA PRO A 437 -40.10 14.82 13.03
C PRO A 437 -40.69 14.14 11.79
N GLN A 438 -40.69 14.85 10.66
CA GLN A 438 -41.00 14.29 9.35
C GLN A 438 -39.71 14.02 8.55
N ALA A 439 -39.53 12.76 8.14
CA ALA A 439 -38.53 12.32 7.19
C ALA A 439 -38.99 12.59 5.75
N PRO A 440 -38.09 12.90 4.80
CA PRO A 440 -38.44 12.84 3.39
C PRO A 440 -38.27 11.41 2.84
N VAL A 441 -39.40 10.87 2.39
CA VAL A 441 -39.53 9.67 1.56
C VAL A 441 -39.17 10.05 0.11
N VAL A 442 -38.26 9.31 -0.53
CA VAL A 442 -38.23 9.19 -2.00
C VAL A 442 -37.97 7.73 -2.37
N ASN A 443 -38.98 7.11 -2.96
CA ASN A 443 -38.95 5.79 -3.58
C ASN A 443 -38.42 5.89 -5.01
N VAL A 444 -37.50 5.00 -5.44
CA VAL A 444 -37.47 4.47 -6.81
C VAL A 444 -37.00 3.00 -6.83
N LEU A 445 -38.00 2.12 -6.94
CA LEU A 445 -38.12 0.89 -7.74
C LEU A 445 -36.98 -0.17 -7.75
N SER A 446 -37.19 -1.19 -6.92
CA SER A 446 -36.67 -2.55 -7.11
C SER A 446 -37.65 -3.41 -7.94
N ALA A 447 -37.26 -3.87 -9.13
CA ALA A 447 -37.77 -5.06 -9.82
C ALA A 447 -36.87 -5.34 -11.06
N GLY A 448 -36.49 -6.56 -11.43
CA GLY A 448 -37.02 -7.85 -10.99
C GLY A 448 -36.10 -9.03 -11.30
N LEU A 449 -36.24 -10.05 -10.45
CA LEU A 449 -35.84 -11.42 -10.69
C LEU A 449 -36.65 -12.01 -11.86
N ILE A 450 -35.96 -12.58 -12.84
CA ILE A 450 -36.58 -13.53 -13.79
C ILE A 450 -36.23 -14.94 -13.33
N LYS A 451 -37.25 -15.66 -12.83
CA LYS A 451 -37.20 -17.11 -12.62
C LYS A 451 -37.44 -17.82 -13.96
N ARG A 452 -36.50 -18.65 -14.40
CA ARG A 452 -36.70 -19.60 -15.50
C ARG A 452 -37.64 -20.72 -15.05
N LYS A 453 -38.69 -20.97 -15.84
CA LYS A 453 -39.64 -22.08 -15.65
C LYS A 453 -39.18 -23.26 -16.51
N LYS A 454 -39.12 -24.46 -15.91
CA LYS A 454 -38.95 -25.74 -16.62
C LYS A 454 -40.14 -25.97 -17.56
N VAL A 455 -39.85 -26.30 -18.82
CA VAL A 455 -40.57 -27.29 -19.64
C VAL A 455 -39.50 -28.11 -20.35
#